data_AF-A0A3C0N1Q1-F1
#
_entry.id   AF-A0A3C0N1Q1-F1
#
_cell.length_a   1.000
_cell.length_b   1.000
_cell.length_c   1.000
_cell.angle_alpha   90.00
_cell.angle_beta   90.00
_cell.angle_gamma   90.00
#
_symmetry.space_group_name_H-M   'P 1'
#
loop_
_entity.id
_entity.type
_entity.pdbx_description
1 polymer ?
#
loop_
_entity_poly.entity_id
_entity_poly.type
_entity_poly.pdbx_seq_one_letter_code
_entity_poly.pdbx_strand_id
1 'polypeptide(L)'
;MEPAVLYLGMGCDSTRLIIKHLETPRQKRKFKIEAVVSSQVGDESVLIKEQMEKCLYPILAEEGIRTVQIARKSSSLKDGYVVLDDTTNPTECYIRPTPKKIFHRLSDEMLWSGIIPQRAHKKRLCSSKFKKEILSEFHEKNFSWCVKLIGFNASER
;
A
#
# COMPACT_ATOMS: atom_id res chain seq x y z
N MET A 1 -11.53 -12.86 17.06
CA MET A 1 -11.10 -12.63 15.66
C MET A 1 -9.60 -12.53 15.65
N GLU A 2 -8.94 -13.16 14.69
CA GLU A 2 -7.48 -13.13 14.53
C GLU A 2 -7.04 -11.74 14.00
N PRO A 3 -6.01 -11.09 14.56
CA PRO A 3 -5.59 -9.78 14.10
C PRO A 3 -4.91 -9.87 12.72
N ALA A 4 -5.23 -8.92 11.85
CA ALA A 4 -4.73 -8.92 10.48
C ALA A 4 -4.47 -7.50 9.96
N VAL A 5 -3.59 -7.42 8.97
CA VAL A 5 -3.31 -6.20 8.20
C VAL A 5 -3.64 -6.46 6.74
N LEU A 6 -4.40 -5.55 6.13
CA LEU A 6 -4.75 -5.58 4.72
C LEU A 6 -3.77 -4.73 3.92
N TYR A 7 -3.11 -5.33 2.93
CA TYR A 7 -2.21 -4.61 2.03
C TYR A 7 -2.97 -4.18 0.78
N LEU A 8 -3.12 -2.86 0.63
CA LEU A 8 -3.84 -2.22 -0.45
C LEU A 8 -2.89 -1.94 -1.63
N GLY A 9 -3.09 -2.67 -2.73
CA GLY A 9 -2.40 -2.43 -3.99
C GLY A 9 -2.99 -1.29 -4.82
N MET A 10 -4.11 -0.70 -4.36
CA MET A 10 -4.94 0.30 -5.04
C MET A 10 -5.57 -0.22 -6.35
N GLY A 11 -5.64 -1.54 -6.51
CA GLY A 11 -6.35 -2.20 -7.61
C GLY A 11 -7.67 -2.83 -7.15
N CYS A 12 -8.51 -3.19 -8.12
CA CYS A 12 -9.86 -3.72 -7.89
C CYS A 12 -9.89 -4.90 -6.91
N ASP A 13 -8.96 -5.86 -7.01
CA ASP A 13 -8.97 -7.05 -6.15
C ASP A 13 -8.68 -6.72 -4.68
N SER A 14 -7.65 -5.91 -4.43
CA SER A 14 -7.32 -5.46 -3.07
C SER A 14 -8.42 -4.60 -2.46
N THR A 15 -9.05 -3.72 -3.26
CA THR A 15 -10.19 -2.90 -2.82
C THR A 15 -11.42 -3.78 -2.54
N ARG A 16 -11.73 -4.75 -3.41
CA ARG A 16 -12.86 -5.66 -3.23
C ARG A 16 -12.69 -6.54 -2.00
N LEU A 17 -11.47 -6.97 -1.68
CA LEU A 17 -11.17 -7.70 -0.44
C LEU A 17 -11.54 -6.88 0.79
N ILE A 18 -11.16 -5.59 0.82
CA ILE A 18 -11.52 -4.66 1.90
C ILE A 18 -13.04 -4.51 1.99
N ILE A 19 -13.70 -4.13 0.89
CA ILE A 19 -15.15 -3.90 0.88
C ILE A 19 -15.91 -5.15 1.31
N LYS A 20 -15.55 -6.32 0.78
CA LYS A 20 -16.19 -7.59 1.17
C LYS A 20 -16.01 -7.89 2.66
N HIS A 21 -14.86 -7.55 3.23
CA HIS A 21 -14.64 -7.70 4.67
C HIS A 21 -15.58 -6.78 5.48
N LEU A 22 -15.76 -5.53 5.05
CA LEU A 22 -16.64 -4.56 5.71
C LEU A 22 -18.12 -4.92 5.57
N GLU A 23 -18.54 -5.38 4.39
CA GLU A 23 -19.89 -5.90 4.14
C GLU A 23 -20.21 -7.17 4.94
N THR A 24 -19.19 -7.92 5.36
CA THR A 24 -19.39 -9.12 6.19
C THR A 24 -19.82 -8.70 7.60
N PRO A 25 -20.96 -9.21 8.13
CA PRO A 25 -21.42 -8.90 9.48
C PRO A 25 -20.33 -9.18 10.52
N ARG A 26 -20.17 -8.28 11.50
CA ARG A 26 -19.06 -8.32 12.47
C ARG A 26 -18.89 -9.66 13.18
N GLN A 27 -20.00 -10.32 13.51
CA GLN A 27 -20.03 -11.64 14.16
C GLN A 27 -19.56 -12.78 13.26
N LYS A 28 -19.52 -12.59 11.94
CA LYS A 28 -19.04 -13.55 10.93
C LYS A 28 -17.63 -13.24 10.42
N ARG A 29 -17.04 -12.11 10.80
CA ARG A 29 -15.68 -11.74 10.37
C ARG A 29 -14.67 -12.68 11.03
N LYS A 30 -13.77 -13.26 10.23
CA LYS A 30 -12.66 -14.09 10.73
C LYS A 30 -11.56 -13.24 11.39
N PHE A 31 -11.28 -12.10 10.76
CA PHE A 31 -10.16 -11.24 11.11
C PHE A 31 -10.61 -9.93 11.74
N LYS A 32 -9.81 -9.39 12.66
CA LYS A 32 -9.89 -8.01 13.13
C LYS A 32 -8.82 -7.23 12.35
N ILE A 33 -9.25 -6.24 11.56
CA ILE A 33 -8.31 -5.44 10.77
C ILE A 33 -7.69 -4.38 11.67
N GLU A 34 -6.38 -4.48 11.87
CA GLU A 34 -5.59 -3.52 12.66
C GLU A 34 -5.16 -2.32 11.82
N ALA A 35 -4.91 -2.53 10.52
CA ALA A 35 -4.60 -1.46 9.59
C ALA A 35 -4.85 -1.88 8.12
N VAL A 36 -5.07 -0.87 7.27
CA VAL A 36 -4.93 -0.96 5.81
C VAL A 36 -3.65 -0.23 5.41
N VAL A 37 -2.71 -0.94 4.79
CA VAL A 37 -1.37 -0.41 4.48
C VAL A 37 -1.16 -0.38 2.98
N SER A 38 -0.70 0.74 2.45
CA SER A 38 -0.33 0.91 1.04
C SER A 38 1.11 1.39 0.89
N SER A 39 1.72 1.02 -0.24
CA SER A 39 3.09 1.36 -0.59
C SER A 39 3.08 2.21 -1.85
N GLN A 40 3.34 3.51 -1.69
CA GLN A 40 3.38 4.49 -2.77
C GLN A 40 4.72 4.39 -3.51
N VAL A 41 4.64 4.39 -4.83
CA VAL A 41 5.80 4.41 -5.74
C VAL A 41 6.11 5.83 -6.22
N GLY A 42 5.21 6.78 -5.99
CA GLY A 42 5.42 8.19 -6.33
C GLY A 42 5.22 8.52 -7.79
N ASP A 43 4.57 7.63 -8.53
CA ASP A 43 4.25 7.75 -9.95
C ASP A 43 2.87 7.15 -10.29
N GLU A 44 2.02 6.92 -9.29
CA GLU A 44 0.63 6.51 -9.48
C GLU A 44 -0.14 7.51 -10.35
N SER A 45 -1.20 7.03 -11.01
CA SER A 45 -2.04 7.92 -11.83
C SER A 45 -2.93 8.81 -10.95
N VAL A 46 -3.26 9.99 -11.47
CA VAL A 46 -4.22 10.91 -10.83
C VAL A 46 -5.58 10.24 -10.67
N LEU A 47 -5.97 9.38 -11.62
CA LEU A 47 -7.23 8.62 -11.52
C LEU A 47 -7.25 7.68 -10.30
N ILE A 48 -6.14 7.00 -9.99
CA ILE A 48 -6.06 6.16 -8.79
C ILE A 48 -6.18 7.02 -7.53
N LYS A 49 -5.52 8.18 -7.48
CA LYS A 49 -5.67 9.14 -6.36
C LYS A 49 -7.15 9.50 -6.16
N GLU A 50 -7.83 9.92 -7.22
CA GLU A 50 -9.23 10.29 -7.16
C GLU A 50 -10.14 9.13 -6.71
N GLN A 51 -9.90 7.92 -7.21
CA GLN A 51 -10.66 6.74 -6.79
C GLN A 51 -10.46 6.40 -5.32
N MET A 52 -9.22 6.52 -4.81
CA MET A 52 -8.97 6.30 -3.39
C MET A 52 -9.65 7.36 -2.54
N GLU A 53 -9.46 8.63 -2.86
CA GLU A 53 -9.94 9.77 -2.07
C GLU A 53 -11.47 9.92 -2.11
N LYS A 54 -12.10 9.66 -3.26
CA LYS A 54 -13.55 9.82 -3.42
C LYS A 54 -14.35 8.58 -3.06
N CYS A 55 -13.77 7.38 -3.16
CA CYS A 55 -14.51 6.13 -3.00
C CYS A 55 -14.08 5.32 -1.78
N LEU A 56 -12.79 5.00 -1.63
CA LEU A 56 -12.35 4.06 -0.60
C LEU A 56 -12.07 4.72 0.75
N TYR A 57 -11.35 5.84 0.76
CA TYR A 57 -10.94 6.53 1.97
C TYR A 57 -12.12 7.01 2.85
N PRO A 58 -13.23 7.54 2.30
CA PRO A 58 -14.40 7.88 3.11
C PRO A 58 -14.96 6.68 3.86
N ILE A 59 -15.03 5.51 3.20
CA ILE A 59 -15.51 4.27 3.82
C ILE A 59 -14.57 3.82 4.95
N LEU A 60 -13.25 3.88 4.72
CA LEU A 60 -12.26 3.53 5.75
C LEU A 60 -12.33 4.49 6.94
N ALA A 61 -12.54 5.78 6.69
CA ALA A 61 -12.69 6.80 7.72
C ALA A 61 -13.95 6.59 8.56
N GLU A 62 -15.09 6.30 7.92
CA GLU A 62 -16.37 6.03 8.59
C GLU A 62 -16.28 4.79 9.49
N GLU A 63 -15.58 3.75 9.05
CA GLU A 63 -15.31 2.55 9.85
C GLU A 63 -14.18 2.74 10.89
N GLY A 64 -13.55 3.92 10.93
CA GLY A 64 -12.44 4.24 11.84
C GLY A 64 -11.20 3.38 11.63
N ILE A 65 -10.97 2.88 10.41
CA ILE A 65 -9.87 1.98 10.09
C ILE A 65 -8.59 2.76 9.91
N ARG A 66 -7.58 2.42 10.72
CA ARG A 66 -6.21 2.94 10.59
C ARG A 66 -5.69 2.65 9.19
N THR A 67 -5.35 3.70 8.47
CA THR A 67 -4.85 3.67 7.11
C THR A 67 -3.44 4.23 7.10
N VAL A 68 -2.49 3.44 6.60
CA VAL A 68 -1.08 3.81 6.55
C VAL A 68 -0.60 3.85 5.10
N GLN A 69 0.05 4.94 4.74
CA GLN A 69 0.75 5.10 3.48
C GLN A 69 2.25 5.15 3.77
N ILE A 70 3.01 4.24 3.16
CA ILE A 70 4.47 4.27 3.20
C ILE A 70 5.03 4.47 1.80
N ALA A 71 6.24 4.98 1.71
CA ALA A 71 7.01 5.01 0.47
C ALA A 71 8.47 4.69 0.75
N ARG A 72 9.21 4.44 -0.32
CA ARG A 72 10.65 4.21 -0.25
C ARG A 72 11.36 5.51 0.12
N LYS A 73 12.29 5.44 1.08
CA LYS A 73 12.98 6.64 1.57
C LYS A 73 14.02 7.18 0.58
N SER A 74 14.78 6.29 -0.06
CA SER A 74 15.87 6.64 -0.98
C SER A 74 16.09 5.58 -2.07
N SER A 75 17.13 5.76 -2.90
CA SER A 75 17.61 4.76 -3.85
C SER A 75 18.28 3.53 -3.21
N SER A 76 18.55 3.56 -1.90
CA SER A 76 19.09 2.44 -1.13
C SER A 76 17.95 1.70 -0.41
N LEU A 77 17.91 0.36 -0.51
CA LEU A 77 16.97 -0.43 0.29
C LEU A 77 17.30 -0.42 1.79
N LYS A 78 18.56 -0.16 2.16
CA LYS A 78 19.00 -0.12 3.57
C LYS A 78 18.41 1.07 4.33
N ASP A 79 18.01 2.11 3.60
CA ASP A 79 17.42 3.31 4.20
C ASP A 79 15.94 3.11 4.54
N GLY A 80 15.36 1.99 4.07
CA GLY A 80 14.01 1.54 4.39
C GLY A 80 12.92 2.42 3.77
N TYR A 81 11.93 2.72 4.61
CA TYR A 81 10.71 3.44 4.23
C TYR A 81 10.53 4.74 5.01
N VAL A 82 9.68 5.60 4.47
CA VAL A 82 9.08 6.75 5.14
C VAL A 82 7.59 6.53 5.26
N VAL A 83 7.03 6.84 6.43
CA VAL A 83 5.57 6.89 6.63
C VAL A 83 5.11 8.23 6.10
N LEU A 84 4.30 8.21 5.05
CA LEU A 84 3.69 9.39 4.47
C LEU A 84 2.50 9.81 5.32
N ASP A 85 1.66 8.87 5.72
CA ASP A 85 0.48 9.13 6.52
C ASP A 85 0.12 7.91 7.35
N ASP A 86 -0.41 8.15 8.54
CA ASP A 86 -0.88 7.13 9.47
C ASP A 86 -2.04 7.72 10.29
N THR A 87 -3.26 7.40 9.88
CA THR A 87 -4.46 8.07 10.37
C THR A 87 -5.68 7.16 10.29
N THR A 88 -6.68 7.41 11.12
CA THR A 88 -8.02 6.81 10.99
C THR A 88 -8.97 7.66 10.15
N ASN A 89 -8.53 8.83 9.68
CA ASN A 89 -9.31 9.71 8.80
C ASN A 89 -8.50 10.03 7.53
N PRO A 90 -8.26 9.04 6.64
CA PRO A 90 -7.50 9.26 5.42
C PRO A 90 -8.25 10.19 4.47
N THR A 91 -7.57 11.22 3.97
CA THR A 91 -8.16 12.18 3.00
C THR A 91 -7.34 12.39 1.76
N GLU A 92 -6.04 12.07 1.79
CA GLU A 92 -5.12 12.35 0.69
C GLU A 92 -4.31 11.10 0.33
N CYS A 93 -4.34 10.68 -0.93
CA CYS A 93 -3.49 9.63 -1.48
C CYS A 93 -2.21 10.25 -2.06
N TYR A 94 -1.06 9.91 -1.45
CA TYR A 94 0.24 10.52 -1.72
C TYR A 94 0.93 9.89 -2.94
N ILE A 95 0.45 10.27 -4.12
CA ILE A 95 0.98 9.77 -5.40
C ILE A 95 2.26 10.49 -5.87
N ARG A 96 2.65 11.60 -5.24
CA ARG A 96 3.86 12.38 -5.56
C ARG A 96 4.50 12.92 -4.28
N PRO A 97 5.82 13.15 -4.26
CA PRO A 97 6.48 13.88 -3.19
C PRO A 97 5.94 15.30 -3.06
N THR A 98 5.87 15.79 -1.84
CA THR A 98 5.53 17.18 -1.51
C THR A 98 6.66 17.79 -0.66
N PRO A 99 6.71 19.12 -0.48
CA PRO A 99 7.70 19.74 0.41
C PRO A 99 7.68 19.18 1.84
N LYS A 100 6.53 18.66 2.30
CA LYS A 100 6.35 18.06 3.63
C LYS A 100 6.58 16.55 3.66
N LYS A 101 6.39 15.88 2.53
CA LYS A 101 6.44 14.41 2.41
C LYS A 101 7.36 14.05 1.25
N ILE A 102 8.66 14.01 1.53
CA ILE A 102 9.71 13.69 0.56
C ILE A 102 9.96 12.18 0.59
N PHE A 103 9.99 11.57 -0.59
CA PHE A 103 10.27 10.14 -0.76
C PHE A 103 10.80 9.87 -2.16
N HIS A 104 11.48 8.74 -2.34
CA HIS A 104 12.10 8.34 -3.59
C HIS A 104 11.06 7.73 -4.53
N ARG A 105 10.91 8.29 -5.73
CA ARG A 105 9.94 7.80 -6.72
C ARG A 105 10.53 6.70 -7.59
N LEU A 106 9.66 5.95 -8.25
CA LEU A 106 10.05 4.98 -9.26
C LEU A 106 10.76 5.68 -10.44
N SER A 107 10.27 6.84 -10.85
CA SER A 107 10.87 7.67 -11.89
C SER A 107 12.26 8.16 -11.53
N ASP A 108 12.53 8.46 -10.25
CA ASP A 108 13.88 8.83 -9.80
C ASP A 108 14.86 7.66 -9.94
N GLU A 109 14.44 6.43 -9.60
CA GLU A 109 15.24 5.22 -9.84
C GLU A 109 15.50 5.00 -11.34
N MET A 110 14.46 5.12 -12.17
CA MET A 110 14.54 4.93 -13.62
C MET A 110 15.50 5.91 -14.28
N LEU A 111 15.36 7.20 -13.96
CA LEU A 111 16.20 8.27 -14.50
C LEU A 111 17.65 8.11 -14.06
N TRP A 112 17.88 7.80 -12.79
CA TRP A 112 19.24 7.62 -12.26
C TRP A 112 19.97 6.41 -12.87
N SER A 113 19.24 5.32 -13.11
CA SER A 113 19.83 4.09 -13.66
C SER A 113 19.77 3.99 -15.19
N GLY A 114 19.08 4.91 -15.86
CA GLY A 114 18.89 4.85 -17.32
C GLY A 114 18.05 3.66 -17.78
N ILE A 115 17.11 3.19 -16.95
CA ILE A 115 16.26 2.01 -17.24
C ILE A 115 14.78 2.36 -17.20
N ILE A 116 13.98 1.54 -17.88
CA ILE A 116 12.51 1.48 -17.70
C ILE A 116 12.14 0.21 -16.93
N PRO A 117 10.95 0.12 -16.30
CA PRO A 117 10.56 -1.04 -15.50
C PRO A 117 10.32 -2.21 -16.44
N GLN A 118 11.23 -3.17 -16.43
CA GLN A 118 11.13 -4.39 -17.23
C GLN A 118 11.08 -5.62 -16.32
N ARG A 119 10.55 -6.71 -16.87
CA ARG A 119 10.70 -8.04 -16.26
C ARG A 119 12.11 -8.56 -16.57
N ALA A 120 13.06 -8.39 -15.66
CA ALA A 120 14.39 -8.95 -15.80
C ALA A 120 14.42 -10.39 -15.26
N HIS A 121 14.85 -11.39 -16.06
CA HIS A 121 14.92 -12.80 -15.64
C HIS A 121 13.60 -13.34 -15.04
N LYS A 122 12.46 -12.98 -15.64
CA LYS A 122 11.10 -13.27 -15.12
C LYS A 122 10.77 -12.64 -13.75
N LYS A 123 11.62 -11.77 -13.21
CA LYS A 123 11.43 -11.05 -11.94
C LYS A 123 10.95 -9.62 -12.18
N ARG A 124 10.07 -9.13 -11.29
CA ARG A 124 9.61 -7.74 -11.26
C ARG A 124 10.42 -6.94 -10.22
N LEU A 125 11.69 -6.65 -10.55
CA LEU A 125 12.64 -6.07 -9.58
C LEU A 125 12.19 -4.71 -9.03
N CYS A 126 11.64 -3.84 -9.89
CA CYS A 126 11.09 -2.55 -9.45
C CYS A 126 9.95 -2.73 -8.46
N SER A 127 9.00 -3.64 -8.74
CA SER A 127 7.91 -3.96 -7.81
C SER A 127 8.40 -4.56 -6.50
N SER A 128 9.48 -5.37 -6.53
CA SER A 128 10.09 -5.87 -5.29
C SER A 128 10.59 -4.70 -4.45
N LYS A 129 11.45 -3.85 -5.03
CA LYS A 129 12.09 -2.73 -4.32
C LYS A 129 11.09 -1.73 -3.74
N PHE A 130 10.06 -1.36 -4.52
CA PHE A 130 9.13 -0.29 -4.15
C PHE A 130 7.88 -0.76 -3.41
N LYS A 131 7.64 -2.08 -3.35
CA LYS A 131 6.49 -2.63 -2.64
C LYS A 131 6.91 -3.75 -1.70
N LYS A 132 7.39 -4.88 -2.24
CA LYS A 132 7.63 -6.09 -1.45
C LYS A 132 8.59 -5.86 -0.28
N GLU A 133 9.78 -5.31 -0.55
CA GLU A 133 10.83 -5.18 0.48
C GLU A 133 10.37 -4.25 1.60
N ILE A 134 9.90 -3.04 1.25
CA ILE A 134 9.51 -2.05 2.24
C ILE A 134 8.22 -2.40 3.01
N LEU A 135 7.25 -3.05 2.35
CA LEU A 135 6.07 -3.58 3.04
C LEU A 135 6.43 -4.72 4.00
N SER A 136 7.41 -5.55 3.64
CA SER A 136 7.87 -6.65 4.49
C SER A 136 8.58 -6.11 5.72
N GLU A 137 9.50 -5.15 5.54
CA GLU A 137 10.19 -4.47 6.63
C GLU A 137 9.20 -3.73 7.55
N PHE A 138 8.27 -2.97 6.98
CA PHE A 138 7.23 -2.27 7.75
C PHE A 138 6.36 -3.24 8.55
N HIS A 139 5.97 -4.37 7.94
CA HIS A 139 5.19 -5.38 8.63
C HIS A 139 5.95 -5.99 9.80
N GLU A 140 7.18 -6.41 9.58
CA GLU A 140 7.97 -7.08 10.61
C GLU A 140 8.20 -6.18 11.83
N LYS A 141 8.40 -4.87 11.60
CA LYS A 141 8.58 -3.89 12.66
C LYS A 141 7.29 -3.54 13.43
N ASN A 142 6.13 -3.51 12.77
CA ASN A 142 4.91 -2.93 13.35
C ASN A 142 3.79 -3.94 13.60
N PHE A 143 3.80 -5.06 12.87
CA PHE A 143 2.68 -5.99 12.74
C PHE A 143 3.11 -7.45 12.68
N SER A 144 4.29 -7.81 13.22
CA SER A 144 4.80 -9.19 13.23
C SER A 144 3.86 -10.22 13.89
N TRP A 145 2.92 -9.73 14.70
CA TRP A 145 1.88 -10.50 15.39
C TRP A 145 0.54 -10.58 14.61
N CYS A 146 0.44 -9.93 13.45
CA CYS A 146 -0.75 -9.90 12.60
C CYS A 146 -0.60 -10.81 11.37
N VAL A 147 -1.72 -11.37 10.92
CA VAL A 147 -1.79 -12.03 9.61
C VAL A 147 -1.68 -11.01 8.48
N LYS A 148 -0.87 -11.29 7.45
CA LYS A 148 -0.82 -10.51 6.21
C LYS A 148 -1.97 -10.93 5.28
N LEU A 149 -2.84 -9.99 4.92
CA LEU A 149 -3.90 -10.20 3.93
C LEU A 149 -3.60 -9.41 2.66
N ILE A 150 -3.56 -10.10 1.52
CA ILE A 150 -3.29 -9.51 0.20
C ILE A 150 -4.39 -9.98 -0.75
N GLY A 151 -5.05 -9.03 -1.42
CA GLY A 151 -6.03 -9.34 -2.47
C GLY A 151 -5.34 -9.48 -3.82
N PHE A 152 -5.50 -10.63 -4.46
CA PHE A 152 -5.06 -10.88 -5.84
C PHE A 152 -6.07 -11.80 -6.52
N ASN A 153 -6.19 -11.68 -7.84
CA ASN A 153 -6.98 -12.61 -8.64
C ASN A 153 -6.10 -13.80 -9.06
N ALA A 154 -6.50 -15.02 -8.67
CA ALA A 154 -5.76 -16.23 -9.02
C ALA A 154 -5.73 -16.51 -10.54
N SER A 155 -6.64 -15.91 -11.30
CA SER A 155 -6.70 -16.01 -12.76
C SER A 155 -5.82 -14.97 -13.48
N GLU A 156 -5.17 -14.06 -12.75
CA GLU A 156 -4.26 -13.05 -13.31
C GLU A 156 -2.97 -13.73 -13.81
N ARG A 157 -2.63 -13.57 -15.09
CA ARG A 157 -1.45 -14.17 -15.74
C ARG A 157 -0.28 -13.19 -15.86
#